data_AF-A0A3M1N3B9-F1
#
_entry.id   AF-A0A3M1N3B9-F1
#
_cell.length_a   1.000
_cell.length_b   1.000
_cell.length_c   1.000
_cell.angle_alpha   90.00
_cell.angle_beta   90.00
_cell.angle_gamma   90.00
#
_symmetry.space_group_name_H-M   'P 1'
#
loop_
_entity.id
_entity.type
_entity.pdbx_description
1 polymer ?
#
loop_
_entity_poly.entity_id
_entity_poly.type
_entity_poly.pdbx_seq_one_letter_code
_entity_poly.pdbx_strand_id
1 'polypeptide(L)'
;MQADLLKLFEGERVQAILFGHWHRVYCAQHDGILLFNPGAVYAMTPESLRWQLAHSPSLLRALFLARHLRRAARQPECYQFEPTVGVLSIGPDAQLRAEVKRLPDVHSR
;
A
#
# COMPACT_ATOMS: atom_id res chain seq x y z
N MET A 1 5.09 -14.67 -0.15
CA MET A 1 4.79 -13.38 0.50
C MET A 1 3.75 -13.47 1.61
N GLN A 2 2.50 -13.90 1.37
CA GLN A 2 1.52 -14.08 2.46
C GLN A 2 1.96 -15.15 3.48
N ALA A 3 2.43 -16.30 2.99
CA ALA A 3 2.99 -17.36 3.82
C ALA A 3 4.23 -16.91 4.62
N ASP A 4 4.96 -15.89 4.14
CA ASP A 4 6.14 -15.38 4.84
C ASP A 4 5.73 -14.50 6.02
N LEU A 5 4.66 -13.70 5.87
CA LEU A 5 4.15 -12.87 6.95
C LEU A 5 3.60 -13.71 8.12
N LEU A 6 2.85 -14.77 7.83
CA LEU A 6 2.34 -15.67 8.89
C LEU A 6 3.48 -16.36 9.65
N LYS A 7 4.52 -16.82 8.95
CA LYS A 7 5.70 -17.45 9.55
C LYS A 7 6.47 -16.54 10.49
N LEU A 8 6.51 -15.23 10.23
CA LEU A 8 7.20 -14.27 11.11
C LEU A 8 6.59 -14.19 12.51
N PHE A 9 5.32 -14.58 12.66
CA PHE A 9 4.58 -14.58 13.92
C PHE A 9 4.21 -15.99 14.36
N GLU A 10 4.89 -17.02 13.85
CA GLU A 10 4.64 -18.41 14.23
C GLU A 10 4.93 -18.61 15.73
N GLY A 11 3.99 -19.23 16.44
CA GLY A 11 4.06 -19.39 17.89
C GLY A 11 3.59 -18.17 18.70
N GLU A 12 3.34 -17.03 18.07
CA GLU A 12 2.73 -15.88 18.71
C GLU A 12 1.20 -15.92 18.62
N ARG A 13 0.53 -15.35 19.63
CA ARG A 13 -0.93 -15.23 19.65
C ARG A 13 -1.36 -13.89 19.07
N VAL A 14 -1.46 -13.81 17.74
CA VAL A 14 -1.91 -12.60 17.03
C VAL A 14 -3.33 -12.76 16.48
N GLN A 15 -4.09 -11.67 16.47
CA GLN A 15 -5.43 -11.60 15.88
C GLN A 15 -5.44 -10.87 14.54
N ALA A 16 -4.44 -10.03 14.29
CA ALA A 16 -4.24 -9.34 13.03
C ALA A 16 -2.76 -9.02 12.77
N ILE A 17 -2.41 -8.97 11.49
CA ILE A 17 -1.11 -8.53 10.98
C ILE A 17 -1.37 -7.35 10.04
N LEU A 18 -0.91 -6.16 10.45
CA LEU A 18 -0.97 -4.95 9.63
C LEU A 18 0.37 -4.75 8.94
N PHE A 19 0.34 -4.56 7.63
CA PHE A 19 1.56 -4.43 6.84
C PHE A 19 1.42 -3.40 5.72
N GLY A 20 2.56 -2.95 5.18
CA GLY A 20 2.64 -1.90 4.17
C GLY A 20 3.56 -2.26 3.01
N HIS A 21 4.30 -1.28 2.51
CA HIS A 21 5.31 -1.41 1.43
C HIS A 21 4.78 -1.73 0.02
N TRP A 22 3.70 -2.50 -0.10
CA TRP A 22 3.17 -2.92 -1.41
C TRP A 22 2.34 -1.84 -2.11
N HIS A 23 1.94 -0.79 -1.37
CA HIS A 23 1.10 0.31 -1.83
C HIS A 23 -0.22 -0.16 -2.48
N ARG A 24 -0.65 -1.39 -2.16
CA ARG A 24 -1.85 -2.04 -2.66
C ARG A 24 -2.68 -2.49 -1.47
N VAL A 25 -3.98 -2.29 -1.59
CA VAL A 25 -4.94 -2.76 -0.62
C VAL A 25 -4.89 -4.29 -0.53
N TYR A 26 -4.89 -4.81 0.68
CA TYR A 26 -5.05 -6.23 0.95
C TYR A 26 -5.87 -6.40 2.23
N CYS A 27 -6.91 -7.22 2.20
CA CYS A 27 -7.71 -7.52 3.38
C CYS A 27 -8.22 -8.96 3.24
N ALA A 28 -7.72 -9.86 4.07
CA ALA A 28 -8.12 -11.26 4.05
C ALA A 28 -7.92 -11.89 5.42
N GLN A 29 -8.71 -12.91 5.74
CA GLN A 29 -8.54 -13.72 6.94
C GLN A 29 -7.84 -15.03 6.59
N HIS A 30 -6.81 -15.38 7.36
CA HIS A 30 -6.02 -16.60 7.22
C HIS A 30 -5.87 -17.26 8.57
N ASP A 31 -6.38 -18.49 8.73
CA ASP A 31 -6.34 -19.23 10.01
C ASP A 31 -6.85 -18.41 11.22
N GLY A 32 -7.90 -17.61 11.01
CA GLY A 32 -8.48 -16.72 12.02
C GLY A 32 -7.74 -15.39 12.21
N ILE A 33 -6.55 -15.22 11.64
CA ILE A 33 -5.74 -14.00 11.71
C ILE A 33 -6.13 -13.06 10.56
N LEU A 34 -6.45 -11.81 10.86
CA LEU A 34 -6.72 -10.77 9.87
C LEU A 34 -5.41 -10.22 9.28
N LEU A 35 -5.17 -10.43 7.99
CA LEU A 35 -4.06 -9.79 7.27
C LEU A 35 -4.57 -8.54 6.57
N PHE A 36 -4.01 -7.39 6.92
CA PHE A 36 -4.48 -6.09 6.45
C PHE A 36 -3.37 -5.17 5.95
N ASN A 37 -3.44 -4.77 4.68
CA ASN A 37 -2.66 -3.70 4.09
C ASN A 37 -3.60 -2.57 3.65
N PRO A 38 -3.47 -1.36 4.22
CA PRO A 38 -4.35 -0.23 3.91
C PRO A 38 -4.11 0.36 2.51
N GLY A 39 -3.06 -0.06 1.79
CA GLY A 39 -2.61 0.58 0.56
C GLY A 39 -1.71 1.78 0.85
N ALA A 40 -1.85 2.85 0.07
CA ALA A 40 -1.06 4.07 0.23
C ALA A 40 -1.93 5.30 0.02
N VAL A 41 -1.63 6.38 0.74
CA VAL A 41 -2.32 7.68 0.59
C VAL A 41 -1.94 8.43 -0.68
N TYR A 42 -0.94 7.95 -1.40
CA TYR A 42 -0.47 8.51 -2.66
C TYR A 42 -0.33 7.41 -3.70
N ALA A 43 -0.63 7.76 -4.94
CA ALA A 43 -0.36 6.93 -6.11
C ALA A 43 0.93 7.40 -6.78
N MET A 44 1.85 6.47 -7.07
CA MET A 44 2.98 6.76 -7.96
C MET A 44 2.52 6.74 -9.42
N THR A 45 1.67 7.70 -9.82
CA THR A 45 1.24 7.79 -11.21
C THR A 45 2.40 8.21 -12.11
N PRO A 46 2.39 7.88 -13.42
CA PRO A 46 3.40 8.38 -14.35
C PRO A 46 3.53 9.90 -14.34
N GLU A 47 2.41 10.61 -14.11
CA GLU A 47 2.39 12.06 -13.98
C GLU A 47 3.10 12.54 -12.72
N SER A 48 2.76 11.99 -11.54
CA SER A 48 3.41 12.37 -10.29
C SER A 48 4.91 12.02 -10.29
N LEU A 49 5.29 10.91 -10.91
CA LEU A 49 6.69 10.53 -11.12
C LEU A 49 7.43 11.52 -12.03
N ARG A 50 6.84 11.95 -13.14
CA ARG A 50 7.43 12.97 -14.04
C ARG A 50 7.59 14.31 -13.33
N TRP A 51 6.56 14.74 -12.62
CA TRP A 51 6.61 15.97 -11.84
C TRP A 51 7.70 15.91 -10.78
N GLN A 52 7.77 14.84 -9.99
CA GLN A 52 8.82 14.68 -8.99
C GLN A 52 10.22 14.61 -9.60
N LEU A 53 10.38 13.99 -10.76
CA LEU A 53 11.68 13.90 -11.44
C LEU A 53 12.17 15.29 -11.88
N ALA A 54 11.27 16.12 -12.42
CA ALA A 54 11.58 17.50 -12.84
C ALA A 54 11.95 18.42 -11.66
N HIS A 55 11.48 18.11 -10.45
CA HIS A 55 11.67 18.94 -9.25
C HIS A 55 12.56 18.26 -8.19
N SER A 56 13.25 17.16 -8.53
CA SER A 56 14.07 16.42 -7.57
C SER A 56 15.51 16.94 -7.55
N PRO A 57 16.00 17.52 -6.43
CA PRO A 57 17.37 18.04 -6.35
C PRO A 57 18.44 16.94 -6.18
N SER A 58 18.04 15.70 -5.89
CA SER A 58 18.96 14.58 -5.62
C SER A 58 19.12 13.67 -6.83
N LEU A 59 20.37 13.36 -7.19
CA LEU A 59 20.73 12.46 -8.30
C LEU A 59 20.29 11.02 -8.03
N LEU A 60 20.46 10.52 -6.81
CA LEU A 60 20.01 9.18 -6.42
C LEU A 60 18.47 9.07 -6.51
N ARG A 61 17.77 10.10 -6.04
CA ARG A 61 16.30 10.17 -6.14
C ARG A 61 15.85 10.26 -7.60
N ALA A 62 16.54 11.05 -8.43
CA ALA A 62 16.23 11.15 -9.86
C ALA A 62 16.41 9.80 -10.59
N LEU A 63 17.49 9.07 -10.30
CA LEU A 63 17.72 7.72 -10.85
C LEU A 63 16.62 6.74 -10.43
N PHE A 64 16.24 6.76 -9.15
CA PHE A 64 15.11 5.97 -8.65
C PHE A 64 13.81 6.31 -9.39
N LEU A 65 13.45 7.58 -9.48
CA LEU A 65 12.23 8.05 -10.15
C LEU A 65 12.22 7.70 -11.64
N ALA A 66 13.34 7.90 -12.36
CA ALA A 66 13.47 7.54 -13.77
C ALA A 66 13.35 6.02 -14.00
N ARG A 67 13.83 5.19 -13.06
CA ARG A 67 13.62 3.74 -13.10
C ARG A 67 12.13 3.39 -12.92
N HIS A 68 11.46 4.01 -11.96
CA HIS A 68 10.03 3.78 -11.73
C HIS A 68 9.17 4.27 -12.90
N LEU A 69 9.51 5.40 -13.52
CA LEU A 69 8.80 5.91 -14.70
C LEU A 69 8.95 4.95 -15.90
N ARG A 70 10.15 4.42 -16.15
CA ARG A 70 10.37 3.38 -17.17
C ARG A 70 9.59 2.12 -16.90
N ARG A 71 9.48 1.71 -15.63
CA ARG A 71 8.70 0.54 -15.25
C ARG A 71 7.20 0.79 -15.42
N ALA A 72 6.70 1.97 -15.06
CA ALA A 72 5.30 2.35 -15.25
C ALA A 72 4.88 2.33 -16.72
N ALA A 73 5.78 2.70 -17.64
CA ALA A 73 5.53 2.58 -19.08
C ALA A 73 5.47 1.13 -19.58
N ARG A 74 6.15 0.18 -18.92
CA ARG A 74 6.19 -1.24 -19.30
C ARG A 74 5.12 -2.09 -18.61
N GLN A 75 4.72 -1.69 -17.40
CA GLN A 75 3.84 -2.42 -16.49
C GLN A 75 2.89 -1.42 -15.81
N PRO A 76 1.92 -0.84 -16.55
CA PRO A 76 1.01 0.19 -16.02
C PRO A 76 0.20 -0.31 -14.82
N GLU A 77 -0.14 -1.59 -14.77
CA GLU A 77 -0.85 -2.23 -13.66
C GLU A 77 -0.08 -2.15 -12.33
N CYS A 78 1.24 -1.95 -12.37
CA CYS A 78 2.07 -1.75 -11.18
C CYS A 78 2.01 -0.32 -10.61
N TYR A 79 1.28 0.59 -11.24
CA TYR A 79 1.25 2.00 -10.86
C TYR A 79 -0.17 2.61 -10.88
N GLN A 80 -1.19 1.78 -11.09
CA GLN A 80 -2.60 2.13 -11.00
C GLN A 80 -3.14 1.75 -9.61
N PHE A 81 -2.91 2.60 -8.62
CA PHE A 81 -3.48 2.43 -7.29
C PHE A 81 -4.28 3.66 -6.93
N GLU A 82 -5.50 3.46 -6.46
CA GLU A 82 -6.27 4.56 -5.87
C GLU A 82 -5.65 4.90 -4.51
N PRO A 83 -5.58 6.20 -4.14
CA PRO A 83 -5.14 6.58 -2.82
C PRO A 83 -6.15 6.06 -1.79
N THR A 84 -5.68 5.33 -0.79
CA THR A 84 -6.53 4.71 0.23
C THR A 84 -5.97 4.89 1.62
N VAL A 85 -6.87 4.82 2.61
CA VAL A 85 -6.55 4.64 4.03
C VAL A 85 -7.29 3.43 4.56
N GLY A 86 -6.72 2.76 5.55
CA GLY A 86 -7.38 1.68 6.28
C GLY A 86 -7.92 2.18 7.61
N VAL A 87 -9.11 1.71 7.98
CA VAL A 87 -9.68 1.87 9.31
C VAL A 87 -9.77 0.49 9.94
N LEU A 88 -9.00 0.26 10.99
CA LEU A 88 -9.17 -0.91 11.84
C LEU A 88 -9.96 -0.50 13.07
N SER A 89 -11.09 -1.16 13.30
CA SER A 89 -11.95 -0.96 14.47
C SER A 89 -11.93 -2.21 15.34
N ILE A 90 -11.97 -1.99 16.65
CA ILE A 90 -12.09 -3.03 17.66
C ILE A 90 -13.46 -2.86 18.30
N GLY A 91 -14.34 -3.84 18.07
CA GLY A 91 -15.69 -3.86 18.63
C GLY A 91 -15.72 -4.42 20.06
N PRO A 92 -16.93 -4.54 20.63
CA PRO A 92 -17.16 -5.37 21.81
C PRO A 92 -16.60 -6.78 21.60
N ASP A 93 -16.16 -7.42 22.68
CA ASP A 93 -15.57 -8.78 22.65
C ASP A 93 -14.27 -8.91 21.83
N ALA A 94 -13.53 -7.81 21.65
CA ALA A 94 -12.28 -7.75 20.89
C ALA A 94 -12.42 -8.18 19.41
N GLN A 95 -13.62 -8.05 18.84
CA GLN A 95 -13.86 -8.33 17.43
C GLN A 95 -13.16 -7.28 16.55
N LEU A 96 -12.27 -7.73 15.66
CA LEU A 96 -11.58 -6.85 14.72
C LEU A 96 -12.39 -6.67 13.44
N ARG A 97 -12.50 -5.43 12.96
CA ARG A 97 -13.10 -5.08 11.66
C ARG A 97 -12.18 -4.15 10.90
N ALA A 98 -11.83 -4.51 9.67
CA ALA A 98 -11.07 -3.66 8.77
C ALA A 98 -11.96 -3.10 7.65
N GLU A 99 -11.81 -1.80 7.38
CA GLU A 99 -12.42 -1.08 6.28
C GLU A 99 -11.34 -0.36 5.48
N VAL A 100 -11.51 -0.27 4.16
CA VAL A 100 -10.63 0.52 3.29
C VAL A 100 -11.44 1.68 2.74
N LYS A 101 -10.97 2.89 3.00
CA LYS A 101 -11.57 4.12 2.49
C LYS A 101 -10.72 4.67 1.37
N ARG A 102 -11.36 4.92 0.23
CA ARG A 102 -10.74 5.62 -0.90
C ARG A 102 -10.68 7.11 -0.58
N LEU A 103 -9.53 7.71 -0.82
CA LEU A 103 -9.35 9.14 -0.75
C LEU A 103 -9.75 9.76 -2.09
N PRO A 104 -10.32 10.97 -2.09
CA PRO A 104 -10.58 11.69 -3.33
C PRO A 104 -9.27 11.95 -4.08
N ASP A 105 -9.29 11.83 -5.40
CA ASP A 105 -8.13 12.13 -6.23
C ASP A 105 -7.89 13.64 -6.24
N VAL A 106 -6.82 14.06 -5.57
CA VAL A 106 -6.47 15.47 -5.36
C VAL A 106 -5.98 16.12 -6.66
N HIS A 107 -5.83 15.36 -7.76
CA HIS A 107 -5.43 15.84 -9.08
C HIS A 107 -6.61 16.13 -10.02
N SER A 108 -7.85 16.10 -9.52
CA SER A 108 -9.07 16.44 -10.27
C SER A 108 -9.35 17.96 -10.37
N ARG A 109 -8.35 18.82 -10.22
CA ARG A 109 -8.52 20.29 -10.25
C ARG A 109 -7.73 20.94 -11.37
#